data_AF-A0A9Q6VJH1-F1
#
_entry.id   AF-A0A9Q6VJH1-F1
#
_cell.length_a   1.000
_cell.length_b   1.000
_cell.length_c   1.000
_cell.angle_alpha   90.00
_cell.angle_beta   90.00
_cell.angle_gamma   90.00
#
_symmetry.space_group_name_H-M   'P 1'
#
loop_
_entity.id
_entity.type
_entity.pdbx_description
1 polymer ?
#
loop_
_entity_poly.entity_id
_entity_poly.type
_entity_poly.pdbx_seq_one_letter_code
_entity_poly.pdbx_strand_id
1 'polypeptide(L)'
;MPLRYTLPLGLLLLLAAGPLWAAQRVALDYHVQLLPKSDQAEVRITLAEGAAVRSLDFDLGAPGSYSDFKADGQWQLSTDPAHSRGLWRPAPGSASLSYRVRLSQPRKNGAFDTRITPDWALFRGEQLIPPANLDQQDGVELVSRLEFELPKGWKSVETAWPRIGKNRFRIDDVSRLFDRPTGWMLAGNLGSRRTTLGETEVTVSAPKGQGMHRMDVLTLLTFVWPQVQAVFPRNPPKLLIVGAGSPMWKGSAAGRNSIYLYSGLPLVSESGSSPLLREVVQLFSGINDEPGHDWIGEGLSEYYAIELLRRAGGMSDERYQTLQHKLNAAGKNVTRLRGQQANAAMVARAVTLLQALDREIRLQTHSKRSLDDVSQALMRMDKVNTASFIQLSESVLGGASEVLDSPLLR
;
A
#
# COMPACT_ATOMS: atom_id res chain seq x y z
N MET A 1 71.19 -36.67 -6.19
CA MET A 1 70.28 -36.26 -7.28
C MET A 1 69.12 -37.24 -7.30
N PRO A 2 67.91 -36.77 -6.95
CA PRO A 2 66.87 -36.75 -7.97
C PRO A 2 65.99 -35.48 -7.98
N LEU A 3 65.33 -35.31 -9.12
CA LEU A 3 64.40 -34.26 -9.52
C LEU A 3 63.01 -34.35 -8.84
N ARG A 4 62.45 -33.17 -8.54
CA ARG A 4 61.11 -32.62 -8.90
C ARG A 4 59.86 -33.50 -8.76
N TYR A 5 58.81 -32.99 -8.12
CA TYR A 5 57.63 -32.35 -8.76
C TYR A 5 56.67 -31.83 -7.66
N THR A 6 56.67 -30.53 -7.41
CA THR A 6 55.60 -29.84 -6.66
C THR A 6 54.50 -29.46 -7.65
N LEU A 7 53.42 -30.23 -7.68
CA LEU A 7 52.17 -29.87 -8.36
C LEU A 7 51.48 -28.73 -7.58
N PRO A 8 51.07 -27.62 -8.21
CA PRO A 8 50.34 -26.57 -7.52
C PRO A 8 48.90 -27.02 -7.28
N LEU A 9 48.51 -27.11 -6.01
CA LEU A 9 47.16 -27.41 -5.51
C LEU A 9 46.16 -26.24 -5.76
N GLY A 10 46.32 -25.50 -6.86
CA GLY A 10 45.62 -24.24 -7.12
C GLY A 10 44.60 -24.27 -8.25
N LEU A 11 44.48 -25.36 -9.01
CA LEU A 11 43.63 -25.42 -10.21
C LEU A 11 42.32 -26.21 -10.07
N LEU A 12 42.04 -26.81 -8.91
CA LEU A 12 40.88 -27.71 -8.72
C LEU A 12 39.66 -27.07 -8.02
N LEU A 13 39.73 -25.80 -7.64
CA LEU A 13 38.62 -25.05 -7.01
C LEU A 13 37.81 -24.16 -7.96
N LEU A 14 38.13 -24.16 -9.27
CA LEU A 14 37.42 -23.37 -10.30
C LEU A 14 36.34 -24.16 -11.06
N LEU A 15 36.12 -25.44 -10.75
CA LEU A 15 35.12 -26.30 -11.42
C LEU A 15 33.84 -26.54 -10.61
N ALA A 16 33.69 -25.89 -9.46
CA ALA A 16 32.45 -25.93 -8.65
C ALA A 16 31.59 -24.66 -8.80
N ALA A 17 31.89 -23.79 -9.77
CA ALA A 17 30.94 -22.81 -10.25
C ALA A 17 29.96 -23.53 -11.18
N GLY A 18 28.97 -24.21 -10.60
CA GLY A 18 27.81 -24.67 -11.38
C GLY A 18 27.27 -23.49 -12.19
N PRO A 19 26.78 -23.70 -13.43
CA PRO A 19 26.15 -22.63 -14.18
C PRO A 19 25.00 -22.11 -13.31
N LEU A 20 25.13 -20.89 -12.80
CA LEU A 20 23.98 -20.09 -12.42
C LEU A 20 23.14 -20.03 -13.69
N TRP A 21 22.13 -20.91 -13.77
CA TRP A 21 21.15 -20.85 -14.85
C TRP A 21 20.58 -19.45 -14.82
N ALA A 22 20.99 -18.63 -15.78
CA ALA A 22 20.50 -17.28 -15.93
C ALA A 22 18.99 -17.40 -16.11
N ALA A 23 18.22 -16.77 -15.22
CA ALA A 23 16.78 -16.85 -15.28
C ALA A 23 16.31 -16.41 -16.67
N GLN A 24 15.44 -17.21 -17.30
CA GLN A 24 14.84 -16.86 -18.57
C GLN A 24 13.90 -15.68 -18.34
N ARG A 25 14.30 -14.51 -18.82
CA ARG A 25 13.50 -13.29 -18.70
C ARG A 25 12.42 -13.25 -19.76
N VAL A 26 11.17 -13.23 -19.33
CA VAL A 26 10.00 -13.16 -20.22
C VAL A 26 9.27 -11.85 -19.96
N ALA A 27 9.04 -11.06 -21.01
CA ALA A 27 8.31 -9.81 -20.88
C ALA A 27 6.82 -10.09 -20.60
N LEU A 28 6.28 -9.38 -19.61
CA LEU A 28 4.87 -9.35 -19.25
C LEU A 28 4.38 -7.90 -19.37
N ASP A 29 3.72 -7.57 -20.48
CA ASP A 29 3.29 -6.21 -20.75
C ASP A 29 1.77 -6.05 -20.53
N TYR A 30 1.39 -5.07 -19.72
CA TYR A 30 0.02 -4.66 -19.46
C TYR A 30 -0.30 -3.41 -20.27
N HIS A 31 -1.25 -3.50 -21.19
CA HIS A 31 -1.77 -2.36 -21.94
C HIS A 31 -3.18 -2.02 -21.46
N VAL A 32 -3.40 -0.76 -21.10
CA VAL A 32 -4.67 -0.29 -20.53
C VAL A 32 -5.19 0.89 -21.33
N GLN A 33 -6.37 0.73 -21.94
CA GLN A 33 -7.10 1.80 -22.62
C GLN A 33 -8.27 2.24 -21.73
N LEU A 34 -8.32 3.52 -21.36
CA LEU A 34 -9.41 4.04 -20.54
C LEU A 34 -10.61 4.43 -21.42
N LEU A 35 -11.81 3.96 -21.06
CA LEU A 35 -13.03 4.10 -21.85
C LEU A 35 -14.11 4.88 -21.07
N PRO A 36 -14.01 6.21 -20.99
CA PRO A 36 -14.91 7.01 -20.16
C PRO A 36 -16.37 6.99 -20.62
N LYS A 37 -16.64 6.69 -21.90
CA LYS A 37 -18.01 6.60 -22.44
C LYS A 37 -18.79 5.39 -21.94
N SER A 38 -18.08 4.30 -21.60
CA SER A 38 -18.68 3.05 -21.13
C SER A 38 -18.36 2.75 -19.67
N ASP A 39 -17.76 3.70 -18.94
CA ASP A 39 -17.39 3.55 -17.54
C ASP A 39 -16.40 2.39 -17.26
N GLN A 40 -15.54 2.10 -18.23
CA GLN A 40 -14.68 0.92 -18.24
C GLN A 40 -13.22 1.25 -18.57
N ALA A 41 -12.36 0.25 -18.40
CA ALA A 41 -11.09 0.14 -19.10
C ALA A 41 -11.06 -1.15 -19.91
N GLU A 42 -10.42 -1.11 -21.07
CA GLU A 42 -10.00 -2.30 -21.80
C GLU A 42 -8.55 -2.60 -21.44
N VAL A 43 -8.31 -3.83 -21.00
CA VAL A 43 -7.02 -4.30 -20.51
C VAL A 43 -6.55 -5.43 -21.41
N ARG A 44 -5.27 -5.43 -21.76
CA ARG A 44 -4.59 -6.54 -22.42
C ARG A 44 -3.32 -6.90 -21.65
N ILE A 45 -3.23 -8.16 -21.24
CA ILE A 45 -2.05 -8.79 -20.67
C ILE A 45 -1.35 -9.53 -21.80
N THR A 46 -0.06 -9.28 -22.02
CA THR A 46 0.71 -9.93 -23.09
C THR A 46 1.95 -10.59 -22.50
N LEU A 47 2.11 -11.89 -22.75
CA LEU A 47 3.33 -12.64 -22.49
C LEU A 47 4.12 -12.76 -23.79
N ALA A 48 5.39 -12.38 -23.77
CA ALA A 48 6.27 -12.53 -24.94
C ALA A 48 6.55 -14.01 -25.27
N GLU A 49 6.52 -14.88 -24.26
CA GLU A 49 6.62 -16.34 -24.40
C GLU A 49 5.62 -17.00 -23.45
N GLY A 50 4.47 -17.42 -23.98
CA GLY A 50 3.38 -18.02 -23.22
C GLY A 50 3.69 -19.40 -22.69
N ALA A 51 4.60 -20.17 -23.32
CA ALA A 51 5.00 -21.49 -22.81
C ALA A 51 5.75 -21.40 -21.47
N ALA A 52 6.27 -20.23 -21.12
CA ALA A 52 6.91 -19.94 -19.84
C ALA A 52 5.90 -19.93 -18.67
N VAL A 53 4.61 -19.75 -18.93
CA VAL A 53 3.53 -19.71 -17.93
C VAL A 53 2.55 -20.84 -18.21
N ARG A 54 2.46 -21.81 -17.29
CA ARG A 54 1.53 -22.94 -17.41
C ARG A 54 0.10 -22.49 -17.15
N SER A 55 -0.11 -21.63 -16.16
CA SER A 55 -1.41 -21.01 -15.92
C SER A 55 -1.35 -19.75 -15.06
N LEU A 56 -2.38 -18.91 -15.23
CA LEU A 56 -2.72 -17.79 -14.36
C LEU A 56 -4.18 -17.94 -13.95
N ASP A 57 -4.43 -18.14 -12.65
CA ASP A 57 -5.77 -18.25 -12.07
C ASP A 57 -6.13 -16.96 -11.34
N PHE A 58 -6.83 -16.07 -12.05
CA PHE A 58 -7.23 -14.75 -11.59
C PHE A 58 -8.43 -14.80 -10.63
N ASP A 59 -8.32 -14.07 -9.52
CA ASP A 59 -9.45 -13.69 -8.67
C ASP A 59 -10.14 -12.44 -9.26
N LEU A 60 -11.30 -12.65 -9.89
CA LEU A 60 -12.06 -11.60 -10.55
C LEU A 60 -13.08 -10.93 -9.61
N GLY A 61 -13.14 -11.34 -8.34
CA GLY A 61 -14.04 -10.79 -7.33
C GLY A 61 -15.52 -10.94 -7.71
N ALA A 62 -16.32 -9.92 -7.41
CA ALA A 62 -17.76 -9.96 -7.64
C ALA A 62 -18.11 -10.19 -9.13
N PRO A 63 -19.03 -11.12 -9.44
CA PRO A 63 -19.44 -11.42 -10.81
C PRO A 63 -19.88 -10.17 -11.59
N GLY A 64 -19.47 -10.08 -12.86
CA GLY A 64 -19.80 -8.96 -13.75
C GLY A 64 -18.90 -7.73 -13.63
N SER A 65 -17.89 -7.74 -12.74
CA SER A 65 -16.86 -6.70 -12.67
C SER A 65 -15.97 -6.69 -13.92
N TYR A 66 -15.78 -7.86 -14.53
CA TYR A 66 -14.98 -8.09 -15.73
C TYR A 66 -15.84 -8.73 -16.84
N SER A 67 -15.58 -8.36 -18.09
CA SER A 67 -16.35 -8.83 -19.26
C SER A 67 -15.50 -8.89 -20.54
N ASP A 68 -16.10 -9.33 -21.65
CA ASP A 68 -15.50 -9.29 -23.00
C ASP A 68 -14.13 -10.00 -23.12
N PHE A 69 -13.96 -11.13 -22.43
CA PHE A 69 -12.72 -11.90 -22.45
C PHE A 69 -12.39 -12.44 -23.85
N LYS A 70 -11.15 -12.25 -24.26
CA LYS A 70 -10.54 -12.89 -25.44
C LYS A 70 -9.13 -13.33 -25.07
N ALA A 71 -8.78 -14.56 -25.37
CA ALA A 71 -7.51 -15.15 -24.96
C ALA A 71 -6.88 -15.94 -26.11
N ASP A 72 -5.57 -15.81 -26.23
CA ASP A 72 -4.73 -16.78 -26.94
C ASP A 72 -4.48 -17.95 -25.98
N GLY A 73 -4.79 -19.17 -26.42
CA GLY A 73 -4.77 -20.36 -25.58
C GLY A 73 -6.14 -20.67 -24.97
N GLN A 74 -6.17 -21.26 -23.78
CA GLN A 74 -7.42 -21.66 -23.12
C GLN A 74 -7.83 -20.66 -22.04
N TRP A 75 -9.10 -20.26 -22.04
CA TRP A 75 -9.71 -19.44 -20.99
C TRP A 75 -10.91 -20.16 -20.39
N GLN A 76 -10.97 -20.25 -19.07
CA GLN A 76 -12.07 -20.87 -18.33
C GLN A 76 -12.56 -19.92 -17.24
N LEU A 77 -13.80 -19.47 -17.35
CA LEU A 77 -14.45 -18.63 -16.35
C LEU A 77 -15.29 -19.51 -15.41
N SER A 78 -15.03 -19.43 -14.12
CA SER A 78 -15.81 -20.07 -13.06
C SER A 78 -16.49 -19.02 -12.21
N THR A 79 -17.80 -19.09 -12.05
CA THR A 79 -18.58 -18.07 -11.36
C THR A 79 -19.53 -18.72 -10.37
N ASP A 80 -19.54 -18.21 -9.14
CA ASP A 80 -20.58 -18.45 -8.14
C ASP A 80 -21.35 -17.12 -7.87
N PRO A 81 -22.45 -17.13 -7.08
CA PRO A 81 -23.25 -15.93 -6.86
C PRO A 81 -22.51 -14.73 -6.24
N ALA A 82 -21.40 -14.95 -5.52
CA ALA A 82 -20.67 -13.93 -4.78
C ALA A 82 -19.27 -13.65 -5.36
N HIS A 83 -18.72 -14.56 -6.16
CA HIS A 83 -17.32 -14.56 -6.55
C HIS A 83 -17.10 -15.17 -7.94
N SER A 84 -16.06 -14.72 -8.63
CA SER A 84 -15.70 -15.20 -9.96
C SER A 84 -14.18 -15.38 -10.08
N ARG A 85 -13.77 -16.43 -10.79
CA ARG A 85 -12.38 -16.77 -11.08
C ARG A 85 -12.18 -17.04 -12.56
N GLY A 86 -11.01 -16.69 -13.07
CA GLY A 86 -10.66 -16.88 -14.47
C GLY A 86 -9.32 -17.59 -14.62
N LEU A 87 -9.34 -18.80 -15.18
CA LEU A 87 -8.14 -19.58 -15.44
C LEU A 87 -7.69 -19.40 -16.89
N TRP A 88 -6.53 -18.79 -17.07
CA TRP A 88 -5.88 -18.65 -18.37
C TRP A 88 -4.70 -19.63 -18.48
N ARG A 89 -4.67 -20.42 -19.56
CA ARG A 89 -3.51 -21.20 -20.00
C ARG A 89 -3.03 -20.63 -21.34
N PRO A 90 -1.97 -19.80 -21.34
CA PRO A 90 -1.46 -19.16 -22.56
C PRO A 90 -1.07 -20.18 -23.64
N ALA A 91 -1.24 -19.81 -24.91
CA ALA A 91 -0.66 -20.57 -26.01
C ALA A 91 0.87 -20.40 -26.06
N PRO A 92 1.64 -21.34 -26.65
CA PRO A 92 3.07 -21.17 -26.89
C PRO A 92 3.38 -19.96 -27.78
N GLY A 93 4.57 -19.35 -27.62
CA GLY A 93 4.93 -18.11 -28.32
C GLY A 93 4.27 -16.88 -27.70
N SER A 94 4.22 -15.76 -28.42
CA SER A 94 3.55 -14.56 -27.90
C SER A 94 2.05 -14.81 -27.69
N ALA A 95 1.55 -14.62 -26.48
CA ALA A 95 0.15 -14.90 -26.12
C ALA A 95 -0.45 -13.76 -25.30
N SER A 96 -1.73 -13.47 -25.53
CA SER A 96 -2.43 -12.38 -24.87
C SER A 96 -3.77 -12.78 -24.26
N LEU A 97 -4.16 -12.08 -23.20
CA LEU A 97 -5.48 -12.11 -22.59
C LEU A 97 -6.00 -10.67 -22.54
N SER A 98 -7.15 -10.41 -23.17
CA SER A 98 -7.83 -9.12 -23.10
C SER A 98 -9.21 -9.23 -22.50
N TYR A 99 -9.63 -8.19 -21.79
CA TYR A 99 -10.93 -8.07 -21.15
C TYR A 99 -11.27 -6.61 -20.89
N ARG A 100 -12.52 -6.36 -20.52
CA ARG A 100 -12.97 -5.08 -19.98
C ARG A 100 -13.24 -5.17 -18.51
N VAL A 101 -13.00 -4.07 -17.80
CA VAL A 101 -13.28 -3.95 -16.37
C VAL A 101 -14.04 -2.66 -16.09
N ARG A 102 -15.08 -2.75 -15.24
CA ARG A 102 -15.80 -1.56 -14.76
C ARG A 102 -14.92 -0.76 -13.83
N LEU A 103 -14.76 0.54 -14.10
CA LEU A 103 -13.93 1.42 -13.29
C LEU A 103 -14.68 2.13 -12.17
N SER A 104 -15.90 2.64 -12.40
CA SER A 104 -16.62 3.31 -11.32
C SER A 104 -17.27 2.33 -10.36
N GLN A 105 -16.94 2.46 -9.08
CA GLN A 105 -17.45 1.60 -8.00
C GLN A 105 -18.26 2.46 -7.03
N PRO A 106 -19.61 2.44 -7.13
CA PRO A 106 -20.47 3.20 -6.24
C PRO A 106 -20.62 2.49 -4.88
N ARG A 107 -20.65 3.28 -3.81
CA ARG A 107 -21.06 2.86 -2.48
C ARG A 107 -22.57 2.94 -2.34
N LYS A 108 -23.11 2.25 -1.31
CA LYS A 108 -24.55 2.26 -0.98
C LYS A 108 -25.14 3.67 -0.80
N ASN A 109 -24.33 4.64 -0.39
CA ASN A 109 -24.74 6.03 -0.18
C ASN A 109 -24.57 6.93 -1.43
N GLY A 110 -24.27 6.36 -2.59
CA GLY A 110 -24.10 7.08 -3.86
C GLY A 110 -22.72 7.74 -4.06
N ALA A 111 -21.83 7.68 -3.07
CA ALA A 111 -20.44 8.11 -3.24
C ALA A 111 -19.64 7.09 -4.05
N PHE A 112 -18.51 7.50 -4.63
CA PHE A 112 -17.67 6.63 -5.45
C PHE A 112 -16.33 6.32 -4.77
N ASP A 113 -15.96 5.04 -4.72
CA ASP A 113 -14.62 4.60 -4.30
C ASP A 113 -13.58 4.87 -5.38
N THR A 114 -13.93 4.46 -6.59
CA THR A 114 -13.19 4.71 -7.83
C THR A 114 -14.18 5.27 -8.83
N ARG A 115 -13.69 6.09 -9.77
CA ARG A 115 -14.53 6.76 -10.75
C ARG A 115 -13.78 7.06 -12.02
N ILE A 116 -14.42 6.84 -13.16
CA ILE A 116 -14.04 7.42 -14.44
C ILE A 116 -15.11 8.42 -14.88
N THR A 117 -14.66 9.52 -15.46
CA THR A 117 -15.47 10.61 -15.99
C THR A 117 -14.98 10.94 -17.41
N PRO A 118 -15.65 11.83 -18.16
CA PRO A 118 -15.16 12.25 -19.46
C PRO A 118 -13.72 12.81 -19.46
N ASP A 119 -13.27 13.41 -18.35
CA ASP A 119 -12.02 14.19 -18.31
C ASP A 119 -10.92 13.61 -17.39
N TRP A 120 -11.28 12.66 -16.53
CA TRP A 120 -10.35 12.03 -15.60
C TRP A 120 -10.86 10.69 -15.07
N ALA A 121 -9.93 9.85 -14.59
CA ALA A 121 -10.21 8.62 -13.86
C ALA A 121 -9.33 8.50 -12.61
N LEU A 122 -9.93 8.13 -11.49
CA LEU A 122 -9.28 7.76 -10.23
C LEU A 122 -9.66 6.31 -9.92
N PHE A 123 -8.68 5.43 -9.91
CA PHE A 123 -8.89 3.98 -9.81
C PHE A 123 -7.70 3.32 -9.11
N ARG A 124 -7.76 2.00 -8.93
CA ARG A 124 -6.67 1.21 -8.35
C ARG A 124 -6.04 0.29 -9.38
N GLY A 125 -4.74 0.05 -9.26
CA GLY A 125 -4.02 -0.87 -10.15
C GLY A 125 -4.58 -2.30 -10.09
N GLU A 126 -4.93 -2.77 -8.89
CA GLU A 126 -5.48 -4.10 -8.66
C GLU A 126 -6.87 -4.32 -9.27
N GLN A 127 -7.57 -3.23 -9.62
CA GLN A 127 -8.81 -3.29 -10.37
C GLN A 127 -8.55 -3.53 -11.87
N LEU A 128 -7.41 -3.07 -12.39
CA LEU A 128 -7.04 -3.31 -13.79
C LEU A 128 -6.51 -4.73 -13.95
N ILE A 129 -5.58 -5.14 -13.08
CA ILE A 129 -4.95 -6.45 -13.08
C ILE A 129 -5.27 -7.15 -11.75
N PRO A 130 -6.25 -8.09 -11.75
CA PRO A 130 -6.65 -8.80 -10.55
C PRO A 130 -5.50 -9.63 -9.95
N PRO A 131 -5.54 -9.95 -8.66
CA PRO A 131 -4.67 -10.97 -8.08
C PRO A 131 -4.80 -12.28 -8.85
N ALA A 132 -3.72 -13.03 -8.99
CA ALA A 132 -3.73 -14.33 -9.65
C ALA A 132 -2.76 -15.31 -8.96
N ASN A 133 -3.11 -16.59 -8.99
CA ASN A 133 -2.16 -17.66 -8.70
C ASN A 133 -1.40 -17.97 -9.99
N LEU A 134 -0.07 -17.83 -9.94
CA LEU A 134 0.83 -18.08 -11.07
C LEU A 134 1.42 -19.50 -10.95
N ASP A 135 1.32 -20.27 -12.03
CA ASP A 135 2.11 -21.48 -12.26
C ASP A 135 2.98 -21.25 -13.50
N GLN A 136 4.30 -21.22 -13.31
CA GLN A 136 5.28 -20.94 -14.36
C GLN A 136 6.33 -22.05 -14.43
N GLN A 137 7.09 -22.06 -15.53
CA GLN A 137 8.26 -22.93 -15.64
C GLN A 137 9.36 -22.49 -14.67
N ASP A 138 10.14 -23.46 -14.19
CA ASP A 138 11.25 -23.18 -13.29
C ASP A 138 12.31 -22.31 -13.99
N GLY A 139 12.90 -21.38 -13.23
CA GLY A 139 13.92 -20.47 -13.76
C GLY A 139 13.38 -19.33 -14.64
N VAL A 140 12.07 -19.13 -14.74
CA VAL A 140 11.48 -17.97 -15.43
C VAL A 140 11.40 -16.75 -14.52
N GLU A 141 11.82 -15.59 -15.03
CA GLU A 141 11.64 -14.28 -14.41
C GLU A 141 10.71 -13.43 -15.30
N LEU A 142 9.53 -13.08 -14.79
CA LEU A 142 8.59 -12.22 -15.50
C LEU A 142 8.98 -10.75 -15.32
N VAL A 143 9.15 -10.02 -16.42
CA VAL A 143 9.52 -8.60 -16.40
C VAL A 143 8.32 -7.75 -16.76
N SER A 144 7.66 -7.21 -15.73
CA SER A 144 6.37 -6.53 -15.84
C SER A 144 6.45 -5.05 -16.20
N ARG A 145 5.61 -4.61 -17.14
CA ARG A 145 5.50 -3.19 -17.53
C ARG A 145 4.05 -2.81 -17.77
N LEU A 146 3.69 -1.59 -17.38
CA LEU A 146 2.35 -1.04 -17.56
C LEU A 146 2.37 0.15 -18.51
N GLU A 147 1.51 0.14 -19.50
CA GLU A 147 1.31 1.23 -20.45
C GLU A 147 -0.16 1.66 -20.52
N PHE A 148 -0.38 2.98 -20.54
CA PHE A 148 -1.70 3.56 -20.68
C PHE A 148 -1.90 4.25 -22.03
N GLU A 149 -2.96 3.86 -22.72
CA GLU A 149 -3.57 4.63 -23.79
C GLU A 149 -4.64 5.56 -23.19
N LEU A 150 -4.36 6.87 -23.26
CA LEU A 150 -5.23 7.89 -22.68
C LEU A 150 -6.25 8.40 -23.72
N PRO A 151 -7.51 8.67 -23.31
CA PRO A 151 -8.49 9.34 -24.15
C PRO A 151 -7.98 10.66 -24.71
N LYS A 152 -8.49 11.04 -25.89
CA LYS A 152 -8.15 12.31 -26.51
C LYS A 152 -8.41 13.48 -25.54
N GLY A 153 -7.40 14.34 -25.37
CA GLY A 153 -7.46 15.51 -24.50
C GLY A 153 -6.94 15.28 -23.07
N TRP A 154 -6.80 14.02 -22.64
CA TRP A 154 -6.17 13.70 -21.37
C TRP A 154 -4.66 13.90 -21.48
N LYS A 155 -4.04 14.48 -20.46
CA LYS A 155 -2.66 14.99 -20.54
C LYS A 155 -1.65 14.10 -19.84
N SER A 156 -2.07 13.38 -18.80
CA SER A 156 -1.15 12.64 -17.95
C SER A 156 -1.85 11.53 -17.17
N VAL A 157 -1.06 10.54 -16.76
CA VAL A 157 -1.40 9.53 -15.75
C VAL A 157 -0.31 9.52 -14.67
N GLU A 158 -0.71 9.49 -13.41
CA GLU A 158 0.14 9.42 -12.22
C GLU A 158 -0.07 8.07 -11.53
N THR A 159 1.05 7.41 -11.21
CA THR A 159 1.10 6.16 -10.44
C THR A 159 2.27 6.23 -9.46
N ALA A 160 2.26 5.40 -8.42
CA ALA A 160 3.40 5.24 -7.52
C ALA A 160 4.56 4.45 -8.16
N TRP A 161 4.35 3.86 -9.34
CA TRP A 161 5.34 3.07 -10.04
C TRP A 161 6.34 3.98 -10.78
N PRO A 162 7.61 3.54 -10.93
CA PRO A 162 8.62 4.29 -11.68
C PRO A 162 8.22 4.47 -13.14
N ARG A 163 8.28 5.71 -13.64
CA ARG A 163 8.02 6.01 -15.05
C ARG A 163 9.25 5.68 -15.88
N ILE A 164 9.07 4.92 -16.95
CA ILE A 164 10.13 4.52 -17.89
C ILE A 164 9.87 4.97 -19.33
N GLY A 165 8.78 5.70 -19.57
CA GLY A 165 8.43 6.26 -20.86
C GLY A 165 7.15 7.09 -20.80
N LYS A 166 6.68 7.57 -21.96
CA LYS A 166 5.39 8.25 -22.06
C LYS A 166 4.28 7.28 -21.66
N ASN A 167 3.56 7.60 -20.58
CA ASN A 167 2.51 6.74 -20.01
C ASN A 167 2.92 5.28 -19.73
N ARG A 168 4.23 5.02 -19.62
CA ARG A 168 4.79 3.68 -19.43
C ARG A 168 5.56 3.59 -18.13
N PHE A 169 5.34 2.51 -17.39
CA PHE A 169 5.81 2.33 -16.01
C PHE A 169 6.41 0.93 -15.82
N ARG A 170 7.47 0.84 -15.01
CA ARG A 170 8.02 -0.45 -14.56
C ARG A 170 7.20 -0.94 -13.37
N ILE A 171 6.75 -2.19 -13.42
CA ILE A 171 6.11 -2.87 -12.31
C ILE A 171 7.12 -3.90 -11.81
N ASP A 172 7.66 -3.66 -10.63
CA ASP A 172 8.73 -4.47 -10.03
C ASP A 172 8.49 -4.56 -8.52
N ASP A 173 8.09 -5.74 -8.06
CA ASP A 173 7.89 -6.07 -6.67
C ASP A 173 8.67 -7.33 -6.32
N VAL A 174 9.91 -7.13 -5.87
CA VAL A 174 10.87 -8.20 -5.51
C VAL A 174 10.35 -9.24 -4.51
N SER A 175 9.22 -9.00 -3.85
CA SER A 175 8.56 -9.95 -2.95
C SER A 175 7.64 -10.95 -3.67
N ARG A 176 7.46 -10.83 -4.99
CA ARG A 176 6.48 -11.60 -5.79
C ARG A 176 7.09 -12.11 -7.09
N LEU A 177 6.56 -13.25 -7.55
CA LEU A 177 6.86 -13.79 -8.88
C LEU A 177 5.94 -13.20 -9.96
N PHE A 178 4.71 -12.85 -9.56
CA PHE A 178 3.73 -12.21 -10.43
C PHE A 178 3.57 -10.74 -10.05
N ASP A 179 4.33 -9.90 -10.75
CA ASP A 179 4.32 -8.46 -10.55
C ASP A 179 3.14 -7.82 -11.27
N ARG A 180 2.25 -7.21 -10.48
CA ARG A 180 1.04 -6.54 -10.97
C ARG A 180 0.97 -5.10 -10.46
N PRO A 181 0.39 -4.18 -11.23
CA PRO A 181 0.16 -2.83 -10.77
C PRO A 181 -0.83 -2.83 -9.61
N THR A 182 -0.46 -2.19 -8.51
CA THR A 182 -1.35 -1.97 -7.35
C THR A 182 -1.26 -0.54 -6.85
N GLY A 183 -2.21 -0.16 -5.99
CA GLY A 183 -2.28 1.17 -5.40
C GLY A 183 -3.07 2.16 -6.25
N TRP A 184 -3.21 3.36 -5.72
CA TRP A 184 -4.01 4.41 -6.35
C TRP A 184 -3.34 4.98 -7.60
N MET A 185 -4.16 5.24 -8.61
CA MET A 185 -3.76 5.83 -9.88
C MET A 185 -4.73 6.92 -10.29
N LEU A 186 -4.21 7.92 -10.99
CA LEU A 186 -5.00 9.06 -11.45
C LEU A 186 -4.61 9.42 -12.89
N ALA A 187 -5.57 9.49 -13.79
CA ALA A 187 -5.36 9.87 -15.18
C ALA A 187 -6.33 10.98 -15.60
N GLY A 188 -5.92 11.86 -16.51
CA GLY A 188 -6.79 12.94 -17.03
C GLY A 188 -6.10 14.27 -17.26
N ASN A 189 -6.86 15.35 -17.13
CA ASN A 189 -6.34 16.72 -17.08
C ASN A 189 -6.00 17.10 -15.62
N LEU A 190 -4.77 16.81 -15.22
CA LEU A 190 -4.36 16.86 -13.82
C LEU A 190 -3.66 18.18 -13.48
N GLY A 191 -3.77 18.57 -12.21
CA GLY A 191 -2.83 19.47 -11.55
C GLY A 191 -1.98 18.67 -10.57
N SER A 192 -0.67 18.62 -10.81
CA SER A 192 0.30 17.93 -9.94
C SER A 192 1.28 18.92 -9.32
N ARG A 193 1.71 18.63 -8.09
CA ARG A 193 2.86 19.26 -7.43
C ARG A 193 3.78 18.16 -6.91
N ARG A 194 5.09 18.39 -6.98
CA ARG A 194 6.09 17.41 -6.61
C ARG A 194 7.16 18.06 -5.75
N THR A 195 7.71 17.29 -4.83
CA THR A 195 8.88 17.63 -4.04
C THR A 195 9.61 16.35 -3.67
N THR A 196 10.82 16.48 -3.16
CA THR A 196 11.56 15.36 -2.56
C THR A 196 11.66 15.62 -1.07
N LEU A 197 11.21 14.65 -0.27
CA LEU A 197 11.31 14.70 1.19
C LEU A 197 12.22 13.54 1.65
N GLY A 198 13.40 13.87 2.16
CA GLY A 198 14.45 12.89 2.39
C GLY A 198 14.82 12.18 1.08
N GLU A 199 14.63 10.86 1.04
CA GLU A 199 14.86 10.01 -0.15
C GLU A 199 13.58 9.70 -0.94
N THR A 200 12.43 10.24 -0.53
CA THR A 200 11.13 9.95 -1.14
C THR A 200 10.69 11.06 -2.08
N GLU A 201 10.44 10.70 -3.33
CA GLU A 201 9.73 11.57 -4.26
C GLU A 201 8.24 11.61 -3.92
N VAL A 202 7.74 12.76 -3.48
CA VAL A 202 6.33 12.96 -3.15
C VAL A 202 5.64 13.66 -4.31
N THR A 203 4.57 13.06 -4.84
CA THR A 203 3.69 13.67 -5.84
C THR A 203 2.30 13.82 -5.27
N VAL A 204 1.73 15.02 -5.33
CA VAL A 204 0.34 15.29 -4.95
C VAL A 204 -0.42 15.72 -6.20
N SER A 205 -1.48 14.99 -6.57
CA SER A 205 -2.20 15.20 -7.81
C SER A 205 -3.71 15.09 -7.65
N ALA A 206 -4.43 15.91 -8.41
CA ALA A 206 -5.88 15.85 -8.54
C ALA A 206 -6.30 16.33 -9.92
N PRO A 207 -7.48 15.92 -10.44
CA PRO A 207 -8.05 16.54 -11.62
C PRO A 207 -8.26 18.04 -11.39
N LYS A 208 -8.11 18.84 -12.44
CA LYS A 208 -8.37 20.29 -12.36
C LYS A 208 -9.82 20.55 -11.95
N GLY A 209 -10.04 21.55 -11.10
CA GLY A 209 -11.36 21.89 -10.58
C GLY A 209 -11.87 21.00 -9.44
N GLN A 210 -11.14 19.95 -9.04
CA GLN A 210 -11.55 19.05 -7.95
C GLN A 210 -11.13 19.51 -6.54
N GLY A 211 -10.79 20.79 -6.37
CA GLY A 211 -10.61 21.42 -5.05
C GLY A 211 -9.42 20.94 -4.20
N MET A 212 -8.48 20.15 -4.73
CA MET A 212 -7.37 19.65 -3.91
C MET A 212 -6.36 20.75 -3.55
N HIS A 213 -6.15 20.93 -2.25
CA HIS A 213 -5.16 21.82 -1.64
C HIS A 213 -3.74 21.23 -1.68
N ARG A 214 -3.19 21.04 -2.87
CA ARG A 214 -1.91 20.34 -3.08
C ARG A 214 -0.71 20.98 -2.36
N MET A 215 -0.66 22.30 -2.31
CA MET A 215 0.44 23.00 -1.62
C MET A 215 0.32 22.82 -0.11
N ASP A 216 -0.88 22.89 0.45
CA ASP A 216 -1.11 22.69 1.88
C ASP A 216 -0.73 21.25 2.30
N VAL A 217 -1.03 20.26 1.45
CA VAL A 217 -0.58 18.87 1.63
C VAL A 217 0.95 18.78 1.65
N LEU A 218 1.63 19.40 0.67
CA LEU A 218 3.09 19.38 0.60
C LEU A 218 3.72 20.12 1.79
N THR A 219 3.16 21.25 2.20
CA THR A 219 3.59 21.99 3.38
C THR A 219 3.49 21.12 4.62
N LEU A 220 2.33 20.48 4.85
CA LEU A 220 2.14 19.56 5.98
C LEU A 220 3.22 18.47 6.01
N LEU A 221 3.39 17.77 4.89
CA LEU A 221 4.38 16.70 4.82
C LEU A 221 5.79 17.22 5.02
N THR A 222 6.14 18.38 4.45
CA THR A 222 7.49 18.96 4.56
C THR A 222 7.89 19.20 6.02
N PHE A 223 7.00 19.77 6.84
CA PHE A 223 7.35 20.05 8.23
C PHE A 223 7.26 18.81 9.15
N VAL A 224 6.38 17.85 8.84
CA VAL A 224 6.23 16.62 9.65
C VAL A 224 7.26 15.54 9.27
N TRP A 225 7.82 15.59 8.06
CA TRP A 225 8.69 14.53 7.51
C TRP A 225 9.85 14.10 8.42
N PRO A 226 10.60 15.02 9.07
CA PRO A 226 11.69 14.61 9.95
C PRO A 226 11.22 13.70 11.10
N GLN A 227 10.01 13.95 11.62
CA GLN A 227 9.41 13.12 12.66
C GLN A 227 8.97 11.76 12.12
N VAL A 228 8.42 11.72 10.90
CA VAL A 228 8.08 10.46 10.21
C VAL A 228 9.33 9.60 10.06
N GLN A 229 10.44 10.16 9.56
CA GLN A 229 11.68 9.42 9.33
C GLN A 229 12.33 8.93 10.63
N ALA A 230 12.20 9.68 11.72
CA ALA A 230 12.70 9.27 13.02
C ALA A 230 12.00 8.01 13.55
N VAL A 231 10.68 7.88 13.30
CA VAL A 231 9.89 6.71 13.72
C VAL A 231 10.00 5.57 12.70
N PHE A 232 9.87 5.88 11.41
CA PHE A 232 9.82 4.91 10.32
C PHE A 232 11.04 5.09 9.39
N PRO A 233 12.17 4.42 9.68
CA PRO A 233 13.42 4.64 8.94
C PRO A 233 13.38 4.10 7.49
N ARG A 234 12.45 3.18 7.18
CA ARG A 234 12.27 2.64 5.83
C ARG A 234 11.28 3.50 5.07
N ASN A 235 11.78 4.28 4.12
CA ASN A 235 10.96 5.17 3.30
C ASN A 235 10.81 4.60 1.88
N PRO A 236 9.60 4.60 1.29
CA PRO A 236 9.45 4.24 -0.11
C PRO A 236 10.17 5.28 -0.99
N PRO A 237 10.74 4.87 -2.14
CA PRO A 237 11.40 5.82 -3.05
C PRO A 237 10.41 6.83 -3.65
N LYS A 238 9.12 6.50 -3.66
CA LYS A 238 8.05 7.36 -4.19
C LYS A 238 6.80 7.23 -3.35
N LEU A 239 6.12 8.35 -3.14
CA LEU A 239 4.79 8.44 -2.52
C LEU A 239 3.86 9.26 -3.43
N LEU A 240 2.77 8.64 -3.87
CA LEU A 240 1.74 9.33 -4.66
C LEU A 240 0.50 9.61 -3.82
N ILE A 241 0.12 10.88 -3.68
CA ILE A 241 -1.14 11.28 -3.05
C ILE A 241 -2.08 11.76 -4.14
N VAL A 242 -3.21 11.07 -4.31
CA VAL A 242 -4.26 11.43 -5.27
C VAL A 242 -5.49 11.93 -4.54
N GLY A 243 -6.17 12.90 -5.14
CA GLY A 243 -7.42 13.40 -4.59
C GLY A 243 -8.43 13.77 -5.66
N ALA A 244 -9.70 13.73 -5.28
CA ALA A 244 -10.83 14.23 -6.04
C ALA A 244 -11.94 14.68 -5.09
N GLY A 245 -12.79 15.59 -5.54
CA GLY A 245 -13.91 16.14 -4.77
C GLY A 245 -15.18 15.30 -4.92
N SER A 246 -16.32 15.89 -4.60
CA SER A 246 -17.63 15.25 -4.78
C SER A 246 -17.83 14.76 -6.22
N PRO A 247 -18.40 13.57 -6.47
CA PRO A 247 -19.10 12.68 -5.52
C PRO A 247 -18.22 11.54 -4.97
N MET A 248 -16.91 11.72 -4.87
CA MET A 248 -16.04 10.68 -4.31
C MET A 248 -16.31 10.43 -2.82
N TRP A 249 -15.97 9.24 -2.34
CA TRP A 249 -16.04 8.88 -0.93
C TRP A 249 -15.27 9.87 -0.06
N LYS A 250 -15.93 10.42 0.96
CA LYS A 250 -15.36 11.42 1.88
C LYS A 250 -14.45 10.78 2.92
N GLY A 251 -13.32 10.25 2.48
CA GLY A 251 -12.35 9.56 3.34
C GLY A 251 -10.93 9.60 2.79
N SER A 252 -10.06 8.87 3.47
CA SER A 252 -8.68 8.63 3.06
C SER A 252 -8.41 7.13 3.09
N ALA A 253 -7.49 6.68 2.25
CA ALA A 253 -7.04 5.28 2.28
C ALA A 253 -5.66 5.15 1.68
N ALA A 254 -4.75 4.53 2.41
CA ALA A 254 -3.48 4.06 1.91
C ALA A 254 -3.65 2.92 0.89
N GLY A 255 -2.68 2.83 0.00
CA GLY A 255 -2.45 1.74 -0.94
C GLY A 255 -0.94 1.64 -1.19
N ARG A 256 -0.51 0.78 -2.11
CA ARG A 256 0.93 0.59 -2.36
C ARG A 256 1.58 1.90 -2.80
N ASN A 257 2.46 2.44 -1.94
CA ASN A 257 3.20 3.69 -2.17
C ASN A 257 2.30 4.86 -2.61
N SER A 258 1.02 4.82 -2.24
CA SER A 258 0.03 5.78 -2.69
C SER A 258 -1.10 5.97 -1.67
N ILE A 259 -1.71 7.15 -1.67
CA ILE A 259 -2.78 7.52 -0.73
C ILE A 259 -3.90 8.19 -1.53
N TYR A 260 -5.13 7.75 -1.32
CA TYR A 260 -6.31 8.51 -1.67
C TYR A 260 -6.65 9.49 -0.55
N LEU A 261 -6.90 10.74 -0.90
CA LEU A 261 -7.38 11.77 0.01
C LEU A 261 -8.53 12.53 -0.66
N TYR A 262 -9.73 12.44 -0.09
CA TYR A 262 -10.85 13.27 -0.54
C TYR A 262 -10.48 14.75 -0.42
N SER A 263 -10.65 15.52 -1.51
CA SER A 263 -10.15 16.90 -1.59
C SER A 263 -10.74 17.85 -0.56
N GLY A 264 -11.94 17.55 -0.05
CA GLY A 264 -12.61 18.36 0.97
C GLY A 264 -12.35 17.90 2.41
N LEU A 265 -11.46 16.93 2.62
CA LEU A 265 -11.04 16.59 3.99
C LEU A 265 -10.12 17.67 4.55
N PRO A 266 -10.27 18.04 5.82
CA PRO A 266 -9.28 18.88 6.48
C PRO A 266 -7.97 18.11 6.60
N LEU A 267 -6.84 18.81 6.41
CA LEU A 267 -5.52 18.22 6.62
C LEU A 267 -5.25 17.93 8.10
N VAL A 268 -5.82 18.72 9.00
CA VAL A 268 -5.87 18.48 10.44
C VAL A 268 -7.32 18.68 10.86
N SER A 269 -7.95 17.64 11.39
CA SER A 269 -9.36 17.66 11.78
C SER A 269 -9.58 18.40 13.11
N GLU A 270 -10.84 18.66 13.44
CA GLU A 270 -11.25 19.16 14.76
C GLU A 270 -11.02 18.15 15.90
N SER A 271 -10.80 16.87 15.55
CA SER A 271 -10.30 15.87 16.48
C SER A 271 -8.79 15.95 16.68
N GLY A 272 -8.10 16.96 16.14
CA GLY A 272 -6.65 17.15 16.34
C GLY A 272 -5.76 16.15 15.60
N SER A 273 -6.33 15.14 14.96
CA SER A 273 -5.63 14.15 14.13
C SER A 273 -5.57 14.62 12.67
N SER A 274 -4.74 13.97 11.87
CA SER A 274 -4.65 14.21 10.43
C SER A 274 -4.99 12.93 9.67
N PRO A 275 -6.07 12.90 8.87
CA PRO A 275 -6.38 11.76 8.01
C PRO A 275 -5.21 11.40 7.08
N LEU A 276 -4.53 12.42 6.54
CA LEU A 276 -3.37 12.20 5.70
C LEU A 276 -2.20 11.57 6.47
N LEU A 277 -1.85 12.09 7.66
CA LEU A 277 -0.75 11.51 8.43
C LEU A 277 -1.08 10.09 8.90
N ARG A 278 -2.36 9.79 9.18
CA ARG A 278 -2.80 8.44 9.50
C ARG A 278 -2.52 7.46 8.35
N GLU A 279 -2.83 7.84 7.12
CA GLU A 279 -2.51 7.01 5.94
C GLU A 279 -0.99 6.92 5.68
N VAL A 280 -0.23 7.99 5.96
CA VAL A 280 1.24 7.94 5.89
C VAL A 280 1.77 6.92 6.90
N VAL A 281 1.27 6.91 8.14
CA VAL A 281 1.70 5.93 9.15
C VAL A 281 1.33 4.51 8.74
N GLN A 282 0.11 4.27 8.25
CA GLN A 282 -0.27 2.94 7.75
C GLN A 282 0.70 2.44 6.68
N LEU A 283 1.02 3.30 5.71
CA LEU A 283 1.90 2.96 4.59
C LEU A 283 3.34 2.68 5.04
N PHE A 284 3.88 3.52 5.92
CA PHE A 284 5.29 3.44 6.33
C PHE A 284 5.53 2.37 7.40
N SER A 285 4.57 2.14 8.27
CA SER A 285 4.65 1.06 9.26
C SER A 285 4.50 -0.32 8.60
N GLY A 286 3.61 -0.45 7.60
CA GLY A 286 3.35 -1.73 6.92
C GLY A 286 2.92 -2.84 7.87
N ILE A 287 2.34 -2.49 9.03
CA ILE A 287 1.90 -3.46 10.03
C ILE A 287 0.75 -4.28 9.47
N ASN A 288 0.89 -5.59 9.54
CA ASN A 288 -0.08 -6.56 9.05
C ASN A 288 -0.69 -7.30 10.24
N ASP A 289 -1.88 -6.88 10.65
CA ASP A 289 -2.56 -7.45 11.81
C ASP A 289 -3.21 -8.80 11.49
N GLU A 290 -3.14 -9.74 12.44
CA GLU A 290 -3.96 -10.95 12.39
C GLU A 290 -5.46 -10.61 12.56
N PRO A 291 -6.37 -11.37 11.93
CA PRO A 291 -7.80 -11.15 12.08
C PRO A 291 -8.21 -11.07 13.55
N GLY A 292 -8.88 -9.99 13.94
CA GLY A 292 -9.29 -9.77 15.33
C GLY A 292 -8.37 -8.83 16.13
N HIS A 293 -7.25 -8.40 15.54
CA HIS A 293 -6.19 -7.62 16.20
C HIS A 293 -5.97 -6.22 15.59
N ASP A 294 -6.84 -5.79 14.66
CA ASP A 294 -6.77 -4.53 13.91
C ASP A 294 -6.59 -3.27 14.78
N TRP A 295 -6.93 -3.33 16.08
CA TRP A 295 -6.70 -2.22 17.01
C TRP A 295 -5.23 -1.81 17.08
N ILE A 296 -4.29 -2.70 16.77
CA ILE A 296 -2.84 -2.44 16.80
C ILE A 296 -2.47 -1.49 15.66
N GLY A 297 -2.65 -1.90 14.40
CA GLY A 297 -2.36 -1.06 13.24
C GLY A 297 -3.21 0.22 13.21
N GLU A 298 -4.50 0.10 13.49
CA GLU A 298 -5.42 1.25 13.54
C GLU A 298 -5.09 2.24 14.66
N GLY A 299 -4.78 1.72 15.85
CA GLY A 299 -4.41 2.51 17.02
C GLY A 299 -3.07 3.20 16.85
N LEU A 300 -2.04 2.50 16.36
CA LEU A 300 -0.72 3.08 16.07
C LEU A 300 -0.81 4.15 14.99
N SER A 301 -1.62 3.91 13.95
CA SER A 301 -1.83 4.89 12.88
C SER A 301 -2.45 6.19 13.41
N GLU A 302 -3.47 6.10 14.25
CA GLU A 302 -4.08 7.28 14.85
C GLU A 302 -3.17 7.94 15.91
N TYR A 303 -2.49 7.14 16.73
CA TYR A 303 -1.51 7.61 17.71
C TYR A 303 -0.42 8.46 17.04
N TYR A 304 0.20 7.95 15.99
CA TYR A 304 1.26 8.69 15.29
C TYR A 304 0.71 9.82 14.42
N ALA A 305 -0.51 9.74 13.89
CA ALA A 305 -1.13 10.89 13.22
C ALA A 305 -1.24 12.13 14.15
N ILE A 306 -1.43 11.89 15.45
CA ILE A 306 -1.44 12.91 16.49
C ILE A 306 -0.02 13.29 16.92
N GLU A 307 0.79 12.30 17.30
CA GLU A 307 2.12 12.53 17.88
C GLU A 307 3.10 13.15 16.89
N LEU A 308 3.08 12.74 15.62
CA LEU A 308 3.96 13.32 14.60
C LEU A 308 3.62 14.80 14.38
N LEU A 309 2.34 15.15 14.34
CA LEU A 309 1.89 16.54 14.24
C LEU A 309 2.32 17.36 15.46
N ARG A 310 2.16 16.81 16.67
CA ARG A 310 2.57 17.46 17.94
C ARG A 310 4.07 17.65 18.01
N ARG A 311 4.86 16.61 17.74
CA ARG A 311 6.34 16.62 17.75
C ARG A 311 6.90 17.62 16.73
N ALA A 312 6.21 17.82 15.61
CA ALA A 312 6.59 18.80 14.60
C ALA A 312 6.12 20.25 14.92
N GLY A 313 5.49 20.47 16.09
CA GLY A 313 5.01 21.80 16.52
C GLY A 313 3.65 22.21 15.96
N GLY A 314 2.92 21.31 15.28
CA GLY A 314 1.59 21.57 14.70
C GLY A 314 0.43 21.55 15.70
N MET A 315 0.71 21.27 16.98
CA MET A 315 -0.27 21.20 18.05
C MET A 315 0.31 21.76 19.36
N SER A 316 -0.39 22.70 19.99
CA SER A 316 -0.06 23.20 21.33
C SER A 316 -0.47 22.21 22.42
N ASP A 317 0.13 22.34 23.61
CA ASP A 317 -0.20 21.47 24.75
C ASP A 317 -1.67 21.57 25.17
N GLU A 318 -2.27 22.77 25.12
CA GLU A 318 -3.69 22.98 25.41
C GLU A 318 -4.60 22.21 24.44
N ARG A 319 -4.29 22.26 23.13
CA ARG A 319 -5.02 21.50 22.11
C ARG A 319 -4.84 19.99 22.32
N TYR A 320 -3.64 19.55 22.71
CA TYR A 320 -3.35 18.16 23.02
C TYR A 320 -4.12 17.67 24.25
N GLN A 321 -4.22 18.47 25.31
CA GLN A 321 -5.03 18.14 26.48
C GLN A 321 -6.52 18.03 26.13
N THR A 322 -7.04 18.97 25.33
CA THR A 322 -8.42 18.93 24.83
C THR A 322 -8.68 17.66 24.01
N LEU A 323 -7.73 17.28 23.15
CA LEU A 323 -7.77 16.02 22.41
C LEU A 323 -7.79 14.80 23.34
N GLN A 324 -6.94 14.78 24.37
CA GLN A 324 -6.90 13.69 25.34
C GLN A 324 -8.27 13.47 26.01
N HIS A 325 -8.94 14.56 26.40
CA HIS A 325 -10.28 14.48 26.98
C HIS A 325 -11.30 13.89 26.00
N LYS A 326 -11.25 14.30 24.72
CA LYS A 326 -12.13 13.75 23.68
C LYS A 326 -11.89 12.25 23.44
N LEU A 327 -10.63 11.81 23.38
CA LEU A 327 -10.26 10.39 23.21
C LEU A 327 -10.75 9.55 24.39
N ASN A 328 -10.51 10.01 25.62
CA ASN A 328 -10.98 9.35 26.83
C ASN A 328 -12.52 9.23 26.87
N ALA A 329 -13.24 10.28 26.47
CA ALA A 329 -14.70 10.26 26.40
C ALA A 329 -15.20 9.29 25.32
N ALA A 330 -14.61 9.31 24.12
CA ALA A 330 -14.99 8.44 23.01
C ALA A 330 -14.72 6.95 23.30
N GLY A 331 -13.62 6.64 23.98
CA GLY A 331 -13.23 5.27 24.32
C GLY A 331 -13.81 4.73 25.64
N LYS A 332 -14.56 5.54 26.40
CA LYS A 332 -14.97 5.22 27.79
C LYS A 332 -15.69 3.88 27.94
N ASN A 333 -16.56 3.55 27.00
CA ASN A 333 -17.39 2.34 27.06
C ASN A 333 -16.72 1.11 26.42
N VAL A 334 -15.49 1.23 25.94
CA VAL A 334 -14.76 0.13 25.32
C VAL A 334 -14.09 -0.71 26.39
N THR A 335 -14.59 -1.93 26.57
CA THR A 335 -14.09 -2.91 27.55
C THR A 335 -13.13 -3.94 26.96
N ARG A 336 -13.05 -4.03 25.62
CA ARG A 336 -12.15 -4.94 24.90
C ARG A 336 -11.70 -4.30 23.57
N LEU A 337 -10.42 -4.48 23.24
CA LEU A 337 -9.83 -4.02 21.97
C LEU A 337 -9.74 -5.11 20.90
N ARG A 338 -9.79 -6.38 21.29
CA ARG A 338 -9.85 -7.52 20.36
C ARG A 338 -11.25 -7.65 19.75
N GLY A 339 -11.35 -7.73 18.43
CA GLY A 339 -12.61 -7.83 17.71
C GLY A 339 -12.42 -7.80 16.19
N GLN A 340 -13.42 -8.22 15.43
CA GLN A 340 -13.30 -8.41 13.97
C GLN A 340 -12.85 -7.16 13.20
N GLN A 341 -13.27 -5.97 13.63
CA GLN A 341 -12.85 -4.71 13.03
C GLN A 341 -12.86 -3.61 14.09
N ALA A 342 -11.78 -2.83 14.15
CA ALA A 342 -11.72 -1.68 15.06
C ALA A 342 -12.65 -0.56 14.59
N ASN A 343 -13.58 -0.14 15.45
CA ASN A 343 -14.39 1.05 15.22
C ASN A 343 -13.75 2.29 15.86
N ALA A 344 -14.29 3.48 15.59
CA ALA A 344 -13.74 4.74 16.08
C ALA A 344 -13.57 4.80 17.62
N ALA A 345 -14.49 4.22 18.38
CA ALA A 345 -14.39 4.17 19.85
C ALA A 345 -13.25 3.25 20.30
N MET A 346 -13.09 2.09 19.63
CA MET A 346 -11.98 1.17 19.88
C MET A 346 -10.63 1.81 19.53
N VAL A 347 -10.54 2.52 18.41
CA VAL A 347 -9.33 3.27 18.02
C VAL A 347 -9.01 4.35 19.06
N ALA A 348 -9.99 5.14 19.50
CA ALA A 348 -9.79 6.13 20.55
C ALA A 348 -9.27 5.48 21.85
N ARG A 349 -9.84 4.34 22.25
CA ARG A 349 -9.37 3.58 23.42
C ARG A 349 -7.95 3.05 23.23
N ALA A 350 -7.63 2.52 22.05
CA ALA A 350 -6.29 2.05 21.70
C ALA A 350 -5.26 3.19 21.78
N VAL A 351 -5.56 4.37 21.25
CA VAL A 351 -4.66 5.54 21.36
C VAL A 351 -4.35 5.87 22.82
N THR A 352 -5.36 5.87 23.69
CA THR A 352 -5.14 6.15 25.13
C THR A 352 -4.26 5.10 25.82
N LEU A 353 -4.41 3.82 25.44
CA LEU A 353 -3.55 2.74 25.90
C LEU A 353 -2.10 2.93 25.41
N LEU A 354 -1.92 3.26 24.13
CA LEU A 354 -0.60 3.48 23.52
C LEU A 354 0.11 4.70 24.10
N GLN A 355 -0.61 5.77 24.43
CA GLN A 355 -0.06 6.94 25.13
C GLN A 355 0.39 6.59 26.56
N ALA A 356 -0.37 5.76 27.27
CA ALA A 356 0.03 5.27 28.60
C ALA A 356 1.28 4.37 28.51
N LEU A 357 1.33 3.50 27.50
CA LEU A 357 2.46 2.61 27.26
C LEU A 357 3.73 3.40 26.89
N ASP A 358 3.64 4.38 25.99
CA ASP A 358 4.79 5.24 25.65
C ASP A 358 5.35 5.94 26.90
N ARG A 359 4.46 6.42 27.78
CA ARG A 359 4.85 7.05 29.04
C ARG A 359 5.55 6.06 29.97
N GLU A 360 5.00 4.86 30.15
CA GLU A 360 5.60 3.80 30.96
C GLU A 360 7.01 3.44 30.45
N ILE A 361 7.15 3.19 29.14
CA ILE A 361 8.44 2.88 28.52
C ILE A 361 9.45 4.00 28.77
N ARG A 362 9.08 5.25 28.54
CA ARG A 362 9.98 6.38 28.78
C ARG A 362 10.38 6.51 30.24
N LEU A 363 9.46 6.32 31.18
CA LEU A 363 9.76 6.41 32.61
C LEU A 363 10.73 5.31 33.05
N GLN A 364 10.46 4.06 32.71
CA GLN A 364 11.29 2.92 33.12
C GLN A 364 12.67 2.93 32.45
N THR A 365 12.73 3.35 31.19
CA THR A 365 13.98 3.37 30.42
C THR A 365 14.74 4.69 30.52
N HIS A 366 14.31 5.63 31.39
CA HIS A 366 14.91 6.96 31.53
C HIS A 366 15.01 7.70 30.18
N SER A 367 13.92 7.65 29.40
CA SER A 367 13.76 8.22 28.05
C SER A 367 14.72 7.67 26.98
N LYS A 368 15.40 6.54 27.25
CA LYS A 368 16.26 5.87 26.25
C LYS A 368 15.46 5.11 25.21
N ARG A 369 14.24 4.68 25.55
CA ARG A 369 13.30 3.97 24.67
C ARG A 369 11.92 4.63 24.72
N SER A 370 11.10 4.28 23.75
CA SER A 370 9.72 4.75 23.61
C SER A 370 8.87 3.77 22.81
N LEU A 371 7.61 4.14 22.57
CA LEU A 371 6.75 3.38 21.65
C LEU A 371 7.30 3.37 20.21
N ASP A 372 8.21 4.28 19.85
CA ASP A 372 8.88 4.29 18.55
C ASP A 372 9.72 3.02 18.36
N ASP A 373 10.41 2.56 19.42
CA ASP A 373 11.19 1.32 19.39
C ASP A 373 10.29 0.09 19.21
N VAL A 374 9.12 0.09 19.87
CA VAL A 374 8.11 -0.97 19.72
C VAL A 374 7.59 -1.01 18.28
N SER A 375 7.22 0.15 17.74
CA SER A 375 6.71 0.28 16.38
C SER A 375 7.73 -0.19 15.34
N GLN A 376 9.00 0.20 15.50
CA GLN A 376 10.11 -0.27 14.66
C GLN A 376 10.36 -1.78 14.74
N ALA A 377 10.10 -2.39 15.90
CA ALA A 377 10.18 -3.84 16.06
C ALA A 377 9.01 -4.55 15.34
N LEU A 378 7.79 -4.02 15.46
CA LEU A 378 6.59 -4.54 14.79
C LEU A 378 6.73 -4.53 13.26
N MET A 379 7.38 -3.50 12.68
CA MET A 379 7.67 -3.40 11.25
C MET A 379 8.50 -4.57 10.67
N ARG A 380 9.11 -5.39 11.53
CA ARG A 380 9.93 -6.54 11.11
C ARG A 380 9.14 -7.85 11.14
N MET A 381 7.91 -7.82 11.61
CA MET A 381 7.04 -8.99 11.68
C MET A 381 6.26 -9.17 10.38
N ASP A 382 6.03 -10.42 10.00
CA ASP A 382 5.13 -10.76 8.88
C ASP A 382 3.64 -10.57 9.28
N LYS A 383 3.32 -10.96 10.52
CA LYS A 383 1.99 -10.78 11.13
C LYS A 383 2.11 -10.37 12.59
N VAL A 384 1.18 -9.54 13.03
CA VAL A 384 1.12 -8.99 14.38
C VAL A 384 -0.18 -9.38 15.06
N ASN A 385 -0.09 -9.82 16.30
CA ASN A 385 -1.25 -10.01 17.17
C ASN A 385 -0.99 -9.42 18.56
N THR A 386 -1.98 -9.48 19.43
CA THR A 386 -1.89 -8.87 20.76
C THR A 386 -0.79 -9.52 21.62
N ALA A 387 -0.57 -10.83 21.50
CA ALA A 387 0.48 -11.50 22.25
C ALA A 387 1.88 -11.05 21.79
N SER A 388 2.12 -10.99 20.48
CA SER A 388 3.40 -10.53 19.94
C SER A 388 3.64 -9.04 20.24
N PHE A 389 2.58 -8.21 20.20
CA PHE A 389 2.65 -6.80 20.58
C PHE A 389 3.07 -6.63 22.04
N ILE A 390 2.46 -7.39 22.97
CA ILE A 390 2.81 -7.34 24.40
C ILE A 390 4.26 -7.77 24.60
N GLN A 391 4.65 -8.92 24.03
CA GLN A 391 6.00 -9.45 24.17
C GLN A 391 7.06 -8.46 23.67
N LEU A 392 6.84 -7.83 22.52
CA LEU A 392 7.78 -6.82 21.99
C LEU A 392 7.82 -5.57 22.86
N SER A 393 6.67 -5.11 23.35
CA SER A 393 6.60 -3.95 24.24
C SER A 393 7.36 -4.19 25.54
N GLU A 394 7.16 -5.36 26.17
CA GLU A 394 7.85 -5.76 27.40
C GLU A 394 9.35 -5.97 27.17
N SER A 395 9.75 -6.48 26.00
CA SER A 395 11.16 -6.57 25.63
C SER A 395 11.81 -5.19 25.48
N VAL A 396 11.11 -4.18 24.95
CA VAL A 396 11.60 -2.80 24.86
C VAL A 396 11.65 -2.14 26.23
N LEU A 397 10.65 -2.40 27.07
CA LEU A 397 10.54 -1.92 28.44
C LEU A 397 11.63 -2.51 29.34
N GLY A 398 12.02 -3.77 29.10
CA GLY A 398 12.96 -4.53 29.93
C GLY A 398 12.29 -5.33 31.06
N GLY A 399 10.98 -5.57 30.97
CA GLY A 399 10.18 -6.23 32.00
C GLY A 399 8.68 -6.22 31.66
N ALA A 400 7.86 -6.73 32.57
CA ALA A 400 6.41 -6.73 32.41
C ALA A 400 5.82 -5.31 32.42
N SER A 401 4.76 -5.08 31.65
CA SER A 401 4.09 -3.77 31.54
C SER A 401 2.82 -3.74 32.39
N GLU A 402 2.71 -2.77 33.30
CA GLU A 402 1.51 -2.53 34.09
C GLU A 402 0.36 -2.03 33.20
N VAL A 403 0.70 -1.26 32.16
CA VAL A 403 -0.28 -0.74 31.20
C VAL A 403 -0.91 -1.87 30.37
N LEU A 404 -0.10 -2.87 29.98
CA LEU A 404 -0.55 -3.97 29.14
C LEU A 404 -1.15 -5.14 29.93
N ASP A 405 -0.94 -5.22 31.25
CA ASP A 405 -1.73 -6.08 32.13
C ASP A 405 -3.16 -5.54 32.33
N SER A 406 -3.92 -5.51 31.23
CA SER A 406 -5.24 -4.90 31.16
C SER A 406 -6.29 -5.89 30.68
N PRO A 407 -7.48 -5.93 31.31
CA PRO A 407 -8.63 -6.67 30.79
C PRO A 407 -9.01 -6.27 29.36
N LEU A 408 -8.64 -5.07 28.91
CA LEU A 408 -8.89 -4.58 27.55
C LEU A 408 -8.29 -5.49 26.46
N LEU A 409 -7.19 -6.17 26.79
CA LEU A 409 -6.41 -6.99 25.85
C LEU A 409 -6.73 -8.48 25.93
N ARG A 410 -7.64 -8.88 26.83
CA ARG A 410 -7.96 -10.30 27.10
C ARG A 410 -9.11 -10.81 26.22
#